data_AF-A0A915UZL7-F1
#
_entry.id   AF-A0A915UZL7-F1
#
_cell.length_a   1.000
_cell.length_b   1.000
_cell.length_c   1.000
_cell.angle_alpha   90.00
_cell.angle_beta   90.00
_cell.angle_gamma   90.00
#
_symmetry.space_group_name_H-M   'P 1'
#
loop_
_entity.id
_entity.type
_entity.pdbx_description
1 polymer ?
#
loop_
_entity_poly.entity_id
_entity_poly.type
_entity_poly.pdbx_seq_one_letter_code
_entity_poly.pdbx_strand_id
1 'polypeptide(L)'
;MKRLDSKLHLVTFASAFLLVALLAAPTEASLVADSTTPPSATFEPEDRGRDVPELRPVPAEALQTTFGIATIITNTTPSALALAMDIPAVHFITGSFNGSDPRGIGIGQSPLGFHLPASGNSFVILSTGWAQAAEWPNNQGNLSFALDGLNNSQGNDLVQLDLRLVAPANANCASFDFAFFSEEFPEYVGSLFNDTFTAELGGTNLTISGTQVIAPLNFAFDVANKIISVNTVSGVSAPTNTTYDGKTPLRSGPAPIVRTP
;
A
#
# COMPACT_ATOMS: atom_id res chain seq x y z
N MET A 1 18.46 5.30 28.85
CA MET A 1 18.03 5.11 27.44
C MET A 1 16.57 5.51 27.38
N LYS A 2 16.22 6.66 26.78
CA LYS A 2 14.81 7.07 26.64
C LYS A 2 14.16 6.15 25.60
N ARG A 3 13.17 5.35 26.00
CA ARG A 3 12.40 4.50 25.09
C ARG A 3 11.43 5.39 24.32
N LEU A 4 11.45 5.30 23.00
CA LEU A 4 10.44 5.92 22.15
C LEU A 4 9.33 4.91 21.94
N ASP A 5 8.12 5.22 22.38
CA ASP A 5 6.94 4.41 22.14
C ASP A 5 6.09 5.08 21.07
N SER A 6 6.22 4.64 19.82
CA SER A 6 5.38 5.14 18.73
C SER A 6 4.32 4.11 18.38
N LYS A 7 3.05 4.52 18.30
CA LYS A 7 1.94 3.67 17.84
C LYS A 7 1.57 4.05 16.41
N LEU A 8 1.65 3.10 15.48
CA LEU A 8 1.14 3.19 14.11
C LEU A 8 -0.21 2.49 14.06
N HIS A 9 -1.22 3.17 13.54
CA HIS A 9 -2.59 2.68 13.38
C HIS A 9 -2.97 2.80 11.91
N LEU A 10 -3.22 1.67 11.25
CA LEU A 10 -3.57 1.61 9.83
C LEU A 10 -5.01 1.13 9.71
N VAL A 11 -5.83 1.84 8.94
CA VAL A 11 -7.24 1.48 8.78
C VAL A 11 -7.67 1.59 7.33
N THR A 12 -8.31 0.53 6.86
CA THR A 12 -9.12 0.54 5.65
C THR A 12 -10.59 0.53 6.03
N PHE A 13 -11.37 1.31 5.28
CA PHE A 13 -12.83 1.43 5.38
C PHE A 13 -13.40 1.30 3.99
N ALA A 14 -14.49 0.57 3.84
CA ALA A 14 -15.03 0.35 2.52
C ALA A 14 -16.52 0.09 2.53
N SER A 15 -17.15 0.40 1.41
CA SER A 15 -18.46 -0.10 1.03
C SER A 15 -18.37 -1.26 0.05
N ALA A 16 -17.19 -1.50 -0.53
CA ALA A 16 -16.84 -2.66 -1.34
C ALA A 16 -15.41 -3.16 -1.05
N PHE A 17 -14.75 -3.79 -2.03
CA PHE A 17 -13.50 -4.50 -1.85
C PHE A 17 -12.30 -3.57 -2.01
N LEU A 18 -11.58 -3.30 -0.92
CA LEU A 18 -10.38 -2.47 -0.89
C LEU A 18 -9.15 -3.35 -0.64
N LEU A 19 -8.02 -3.03 -1.28
CA LEU A 19 -6.69 -3.45 -0.83
C LEU A 19 -5.76 -2.28 -0.60
N VAL A 20 -5.07 -2.31 0.54
CA VAL A 20 -3.87 -1.52 0.75
C VAL A 20 -2.68 -2.44 0.99
N ALA A 21 -1.67 -2.26 0.15
CA ALA A 21 -0.38 -2.91 0.32
C ALA A 21 0.60 -2.01 1.07
N LEU A 22 1.35 -2.51 2.06
CA LEU A 22 2.25 -1.67 2.88
C LEU A 22 3.67 -2.23 2.96
N LEU A 23 4.68 -1.35 2.89
CA LEU A 23 6.10 -1.66 3.11
C LEU A 23 6.80 -0.53 3.87
N ALA A 24 7.64 -0.78 4.89
CA ALA A 24 8.42 0.31 5.50
C ALA A 24 9.62 0.67 4.61
N ALA A 25 9.90 1.97 4.48
CA ALA A 25 11.12 2.42 3.83
C ALA A 25 12.27 2.43 4.85
N PRO A 26 13.43 1.81 4.56
CA PRO A 26 14.60 1.97 5.42
C PRO A 26 15.14 3.40 5.27
N THR A 27 14.97 4.24 6.30
CA THR A 27 15.77 5.47 6.40
C THR A 27 17.17 5.14 6.90
N GLU A 28 18.03 4.67 6.00
CA GLU A 28 19.48 4.80 6.18
C GLU A 28 19.91 6.15 5.59
N ALA A 29 19.97 7.18 6.44
CA ALA A 29 20.67 8.42 6.09
C ALA A 29 22.18 8.17 6.10
N SER A 30 22.71 7.57 5.04
CA SER A 30 24.15 7.56 4.78
C SER A 30 24.51 8.79 3.94
N LEU A 31 24.83 9.89 4.62
CA LEU A 31 25.49 11.04 4.01
C LEU A 31 26.96 10.67 3.76
N VAL A 32 27.24 10.07 2.60
CA VAL A 32 28.58 10.10 2.00
C VAL A 32 28.46 10.86 0.69
N ALA A 33 28.73 12.16 0.76
CA ALA A 33 28.97 12.97 -0.43
C ALA A 33 30.37 12.58 -0.97
N ASP A 34 30.41 11.71 -1.98
CA ASP A 34 31.60 11.52 -2.80
C ASP A 34 31.48 12.41 -4.04
N SER A 35 32.18 13.54 -4.01
CA SER A 35 32.27 14.47 -5.12
C SER A 35 33.34 13.96 -6.10
N THR A 36 32.95 13.10 -7.02
CA THR A 36 33.74 12.85 -8.24
C THR A 36 33.00 13.39 -9.44
N THR A 37 33.53 14.50 -9.95
CA THR A 37 33.13 15.18 -11.18
C THR A 37 33.26 14.22 -12.37
N PRO A 38 32.20 13.96 -13.17
CA PRO A 38 32.35 13.19 -14.40
C PRO A 38 33.03 14.06 -15.49
N PRO A 39 33.91 13.48 -16.34
CA PRO A 39 34.53 14.20 -17.43
C PRO A 39 33.52 14.50 -18.55
N SER A 40 33.58 15.72 -19.09
CA SER A 40 32.86 16.15 -20.29
C SER A 40 33.12 15.23 -21.47
N ALA A 41 32.09 14.55 -21.97
CA ALA A 41 32.12 13.86 -23.25
C ALA A 41 31.62 14.81 -24.35
N THR A 42 32.50 15.11 -25.29
CA THR A 42 32.22 15.85 -26.52
C THR A 42 31.41 14.95 -27.46
N PHE A 43 30.20 15.37 -27.83
CA PHE A 43 29.37 14.69 -28.83
C PHE A 43 29.85 15.08 -30.24
N GLU A 44 30.39 14.12 -30.98
CA GLU A 44 30.54 14.19 -32.44
C GLU A 44 29.25 13.71 -33.10
N PRO A 45 28.74 14.36 -34.16
CA PRO A 45 27.54 13.93 -34.86
C PRO A 45 27.84 12.79 -35.84
N GLU A 46 27.49 11.56 -35.48
CA GLU A 46 27.65 10.39 -36.36
C GLU A 46 26.44 10.22 -37.30
N ASP A 47 26.78 10.37 -38.58
CA ASP A 47 26.23 9.85 -39.84
C ASP A 47 24.85 9.17 -39.88
N ARG A 48 23.97 9.70 -40.73
CA ARG A 48 22.64 9.18 -41.07
C ARG A 48 22.75 8.20 -42.24
N GLY A 49 22.49 6.93 -41.98
CA GLY A 49 22.21 6.00 -43.08
C GLY A 49 22.29 4.53 -42.70
N ARG A 50 21.30 4.03 -41.94
CA ARG A 50 21.04 2.58 -41.87
C ARG A 50 19.54 2.29 -41.93
N ASP A 51 19.21 1.45 -42.90
CA ASP A 51 17.88 0.88 -43.15
C ASP A 51 17.30 0.29 -41.86
N VAL A 52 16.09 0.76 -41.53
CA VAL A 52 15.31 0.23 -40.40
C VAL A 52 14.53 -0.98 -40.93
N PRO A 53 14.78 -2.21 -40.46
CA PRO A 53 13.98 -3.36 -40.86
C PRO A 53 12.53 -3.15 -40.41
N GLU A 54 11.61 -3.33 -41.35
CA GLU A 54 10.17 -3.19 -41.17
C GLU A 54 9.68 -4.08 -40.02
N LEU A 55 9.23 -3.44 -38.93
CA LEU A 55 8.69 -4.09 -37.75
C LEU A 55 7.38 -4.80 -38.13
N ARG A 56 7.45 -6.12 -38.32
CA ARG A 56 6.25 -6.94 -38.44
C ARG A 56 5.43 -6.83 -37.14
N PRO A 57 4.10 -6.60 -37.21
CA PRO A 57 3.25 -6.64 -36.03
C PRO A 57 3.35 -8.02 -35.38
N VAL A 58 3.79 -8.05 -34.12
CA VAL A 58 3.71 -9.26 -33.31
C VAL A 58 2.23 -9.45 -32.96
N PRO A 59 1.61 -10.61 -33.23
CA PRO A 59 0.22 -10.85 -32.83
C PRO A 59 0.08 -10.69 -31.32
N ALA A 60 -0.98 -9.98 -30.89
CA ALA A 60 -1.24 -9.59 -29.50
C ALA A 60 -1.51 -10.77 -28.53
N GLU A 61 -1.33 -12.02 -28.97
CA GLU A 61 -1.66 -13.23 -28.22
C GLU A 61 -0.44 -13.93 -27.59
N ALA A 62 0.77 -13.36 -27.67
CA ALA A 62 2.00 -14.06 -27.25
C ALA A 62 2.81 -13.37 -26.13
N LEU A 63 2.14 -12.80 -25.12
CA LEU A 63 2.76 -12.46 -23.83
C LEU A 63 1.77 -12.70 -22.66
N GLN A 64 1.15 -13.88 -22.60
CA GLN A 64 0.67 -14.37 -21.30
C GLN A 64 1.87 -14.89 -20.54
N THR A 65 2.59 -13.98 -19.88
CA THR A 65 3.55 -14.36 -18.84
C THR A 65 2.75 -15.10 -17.78
N THR A 66 2.98 -16.41 -17.64
CA THR A 66 2.47 -17.20 -16.52
C THR A 66 3.17 -16.69 -15.27
N PHE A 67 2.65 -15.61 -14.68
CA PHE A 67 3.03 -15.21 -13.34
C PHE A 67 2.66 -16.37 -12.43
N GLY A 68 3.64 -16.90 -11.69
CA GLY A 68 3.38 -17.92 -10.67
C GLY A 68 2.31 -17.42 -9.71
N ILE A 69 1.45 -18.32 -9.23
CA ILE A 69 0.46 -18.05 -8.18
C ILE A 69 1.12 -17.20 -7.09
N ALA A 70 0.55 -16.02 -6.81
CA ALA A 70 1.07 -15.20 -5.75
C ALA A 70 0.80 -15.95 -4.44
N THR A 71 1.79 -16.02 -3.56
CA THR A 71 1.57 -16.68 -2.27
C THR A 71 1.06 -15.62 -1.30
N ILE A 72 -0.27 -15.50 -1.17
CA ILE A 72 -0.90 -14.72 -0.11
C ILE A 72 -1.07 -15.62 1.12
N ILE A 73 -0.35 -15.28 2.19
CA ILE A 73 -0.46 -15.96 3.49
C ILE A 73 -1.49 -15.21 4.32
N THR A 74 -2.58 -15.89 4.72
CA THR A 74 -3.61 -15.39 5.65
C THR A 74 -3.45 -15.99 7.05
N ASN A 75 -4.29 -15.60 8.02
CA ASN A 75 -4.17 -16.01 9.43
C ASN A 75 -2.80 -15.65 10.05
N THR A 76 -2.29 -14.48 9.67
CA THR A 76 -0.97 -13.99 10.08
C THR A 76 -1.02 -13.39 11.48
N THR A 77 0.16 -13.15 12.07
CA THR A 77 0.28 -12.44 13.35
C THR A 77 0.75 -11.00 13.11
N PRO A 78 0.45 -10.04 14.01
CA PRO A 78 0.95 -8.67 13.88
C PRO A 78 2.48 -8.59 13.78
N SER A 79 3.22 -9.47 14.45
CA SER A 79 4.68 -9.55 14.33
C SER A 79 5.14 -10.05 12.95
N ALA A 80 4.39 -10.97 12.33
CA ALA A 80 4.68 -11.42 10.96
C ALA A 80 4.40 -10.30 9.94
N LEU A 81 3.34 -9.52 10.15
CA LEU A 81 3.07 -8.33 9.33
C LEU A 81 4.16 -7.27 9.49
N ALA A 82 4.61 -7.02 10.72
CA ALA A 82 5.72 -6.08 10.97
C ALA A 82 6.98 -6.52 10.20
N LEU A 83 7.32 -7.81 10.24
CA LEU A 83 8.43 -8.35 9.44
C LEU A 83 8.19 -8.21 7.94
N ALA A 84 6.96 -8.42 7.47
CA ALA A 84 6.60 -8.24 6.06
C ALA A 84 6.69 -6.78 5.59
N MET A 85 6.60 -5.83 6.52
CA MET A 85 6.89 -4.41 6.31
C MET A 85 8.37 -4.07 6.52
N ASP A 86 9.29 -5.04 6.53
CA ASP A 86 10.72 -4.83 6.79
C ASP A 86 11.04 -4.20 8.17
N ILE A 87 10.14 -4.31 9.16
CA ILE A 87 10.39 -3.82 10.53
C ILE A 87 11.20 -4.87 11.30
N PRO A 88 12.44 -4.57 11.75
CA PRO A 88 13.23 -5.53 12.50
C PRO A 88 12.58 -5.87 13.84
N ALA A 89 12.70 -7.13 14.28
CA ALA A 89 12.08 -7.61 15.53
C ALA A 89 12.50 -6.80 16.78
N VAL A 90 13.70 -6.22 16.78
CA VAL A 90 14.19 -5.34 17.87
C VAL A 90 13.40 -4.03 17.98
N HIS A 91 12.75 -3.60 16.89
CA HIS A 91 11.93 -2.39 16.83
C HIS A 91 10.43 -2.67 17.02
N PHE A 92 10.00 -3.94 17.03
CA PHE A 92 8.61 -4.31 17.28
C PHE A 92 8.38 -4.54 18.79
N ILE A 93 7.38 -3.85 19.37
CA ILE A 93 6.98 -4.05 20.78
C ILE A 93 5.78 -4.98 20.85
N THR A 94 4.67 -4.58 20.23
CA THR A 94 3.39 -5.29 20.22
C THR A 94 2.59 -4.93 18.97
N GLY A 95 1.60 -5.73 18.63
CA GLY A 95 0.58 -5.33 17.64
C GLY A 95 -0.75 -6.04 17.86
N SER A 96 -1.79 -5.55 17.20
CA SER A 96 -3.14 -6.10 17.24
C SER A 96 -3.89 -5.81 15.94
N PHE A 97 -4.95 -6.58 15.68
CA PHE A 97 -5.89 -6.33 14.58
C PHE A 97 -7.17 -5.63 15.04
N ASN A 98 -7.26 -5.26 16.31
CA ASN A 98 -8.40 -4.55 16.92
C ASN A 98 -9.78 -5.16 16.63
N GLY A 99 -9.86 -6.49 16.49
CA GLY A 99 -11.11 -7.19 16.20
C GLY A 99 -11.45 -7.30 14.71
N SER A 100 -10.59 -6.82 13.80
CA SER A 100 -10.72 -7.10 12.38
C SER A 100 -10.67 -8.60 12.07
N ASP A 101 -11.38 -8.98 11.02
CA ASP A 101 -11.41 -10.36 10.54
C ASP A 101 -10.04 -10.75 9.96
N PRO A 102 -9.40 -11.83 10.43
CA PRO A 102 -8.13 -12.31 9.88
C PRO A 102 -8.15 -12.62 8.38
N ARG A 103 -9.33 -12.88 7.78
CA ARG A 103 -9.47 -13.08 6.33
C ARG A 103 -9.24 -11.81 5.52
N GLY A 104 -9.42 -10.64 6.13
CA GLY A 104 -9.10 -9.36 5.51
C GLY A 104 -7.62 -8.97 5.59
N ILE A 105 -6.78 -9.83 6.16
CA ILE A 105 -5.38 -9.53 6.43
C ILE A 105 -4.50 -10.60 5.78
N GLY A 106 -3.47 -10.17 5.05
CA GLY A 106 -2.55 -11.07 4.38
C GLY A 106 -1.11 -10.57 4.30
N ILE A 107 -0.20 -11.48 3.96
CA ILE A 107 1.16 -11.17 3.50
C ILE A 107 1.26 -11.65 2.07
N GLY A 108 1.50 -10.73 1.13
CA GLY A 108 1.86 -11.08 -0.24
C GLY A 108 3.36 -11.33 -0.35
N GLN A 109 3.76 -12.41 -1.03
CA GLN A 109 5.18 -12.77 -1.26
C GLN A 109 5.54 -12.83 -2.75
N SER A 110 4.65 -12.37 -3.62
CA SER A 110 4.86 -12.37 -5.07
C SER A 110 4.31 -11.08 -5.66
N PRO A 111 4.77 -10.68 -6.85
CA PRO A 111 4.40 -9.39 -7.38
C PRO A 111 2.89 -9.21 -7.53
N LEU A 112 2.38 -8.09 -7.01
CA LEU A 112 0.96 -7.73 -7.12
C LEU A 112 0.85 -6.32 -7.71
N GLY A 113 -0.07 -6.14 -8.67
CA GLY A 113 -0.38 -4.82 -9.19
C GLY A 113 0.81 -4.09 -9.85
N PHE A 114 1.82 -4.81 -10.35
CA PHE A 114 3.06 -4.31 -10.97
C PHE A 114 4.04 -3.50 -10.09
N HIS A 115 3.69 -3.14 -8.86
CA HIS A 115 4.50 -2.23 -8.02
C HIS A 115 4.92 -2.83 -6.68
N LEU A 116 4.35 -3.97 -6.30
CA LEU A 116 4.57 -4.59 -5.00
C LEU A 116 5.29 -5.92 -5.20
N PRO A 117 6.18 -6.33 -4.28
CA PRO A 117 6.75 -5.49 -3.22
C PRO A 117 7.63 -4.36 -3.81
N ALA A 118 7.61 -3.18 -3.17
CA ALA A 118 8.47 -2.05 -3.56
C ALA A 118 9.91 -2.16 -3.00
N SER A 119 10.06 -2.92 -1.92
CA SER A 119 11.29 -3.23 -1.18
C SER A 119 11.15 -4.66 -0.63
N GLY A 120 12.28 -5.36 -0.44
CA GLY A 120 12.25 -6.72 0.09
C GLY A 120 11.47 -7.69 -0.79
N ASN A 121 10.93 -8.76 -0.17
CA ASN A 121 10.25 -9.86 -0.86
C ASN A 121 8.78 -10.01 -0.45
N SER A 122 8.26 -9.09 0.37
CA SER A 122 6.90 -9.19 0.90
C SER A 122 6.25 -7.84 1.13
N PHE A 123 4.93 -7.85 1.29
CA PHE A 123 4.14 -6.68 1.67
C PHE A 123 2.91 -7.13 2.47
N VAL A 124 2.39 -6.23 3.31
CA VAL A 124 1.15 -6.46 4.05
C VAL A 124 -0.04 -6.14 3.16
N ILE A 125 -1.10 -6.92 3.25
CA ILE A 125 -2.39 -6.71 2.60
C ILE A 125 -3.42 -6.40 3.70
N LEU A 126 -4.05 -5.23 3.65
CA LEU A 126 -5.26 -4.91 4.41
C LEU A 126 -6.43 -4.78 3.44
N SER A 127 -7.46 -5.61 3.63
CA SER A 127 -8.61 -5.67 2.74
C SER A 127 -9.92 -5.73 3.47
N THR A 128 -10.88 -4.93 3.03
CA THR A 128 -12.27 -4.96 3.53
C THR A 128 -13.09 -6.10 2.91
N GLY A 129 -12.46 -7.00 2.16
CA GLY A 129 -12.97 -8.34 1.94
C GLY A 129 -11.84 -9.37 2.02
N TRP A 130 -11.93 -10.48 1.30
CA TRP A 130 -10.97 -11.58 1.41
C TRP A 130 -9.60 -11.27 0.81
N ALA A 131 -8.60 -11.02 1.66
CA ALA A 131 -7.21 -10.77 1.28
C ALA A 131 -6.65 -11.72 0.19
N GLN A 132 -7.01 -13.00 0.27
CA GLN A 132 -6.51 -14.04 -0.64
C GLN A 132 -7.04 -13.91 -2.07
N ALA A 133 -8.16 -13.21 -2.28
CA ALA A 133 -8.70 -12.98 -3.61
C ALA A 133 -7.98 -11.83 -4.36
N ALA A 134 -7.08 -11.08 -3.69
CA ALA A 134 -6.39 -9.95 -4.31
C ALA A 134 -5.63 -10.33 -5.61
N GLU A 135 -5.12 -11.56 -5.71
CA GLU A 135 -4.39 -12.04 -6.88
C GLU A 135 -5.29 -12.66 -7.97
N TRP A 136 -6.59 -12.80 -7.70
CA TRP A 136 -7.48 -13.46 -8.65
C TRP A 136 -7.65 -12.64 -9.92
N PRO A 137 -7.96 -13.26 -11.07
CA PRO A 137 -8.29 -12.52 -12.27
C PRO A 137 -9.53 -11.66 -12.04
N ASN A 138 -9.47 -10.39 -12.46
CA ASN A 138 -10.66 -9.56 -12.59
C ASN A 138 -11.51 -10.03 -13.79
N ASN A 139 -12.38 -11.01 -13.56
CA ASN A 139 -13.27 -11.60 -14.56
C ASN A 139 -14.74 -11.63 -14.13
N GLN A 140 -15.08 -10.91 -13.05
CA GLN A 140 -16.42 -10.76 -12.52
C GLN A 140 -16.60 -9.30 -12.12
N GLY A 141 -17.76 -8.70 -12.43
CA GLY A 141 -17.98 -7.27 -12.18
C GLY A 141 -18.26 -6.88 -10.72
N ASN A 142 -18.20 -7.83 -9.78
CA ASN A 142 -18.21 -7.55 -8.35
C ASN A 142 -17.74 -8.78 -7.57
N LEU A 143 -16.53 -8.73 -7.03
CA LEU A 143 -16.03 -9.71 -6.08
C LEU A 143 -16.13 -9.16 -4.65
N SER A 144 -17.25 -9.44 -3.99
CA SER A 144 -17.45 -9.10 -2.58
C SER A 144 -17.35 -10.36 -1.70
N PHE A 145 -16.74 -10.20 -0.53
CA PHE A 145 -16.68 -11.23 0.50
C PHE A 145 -16.98 -10.57 1.85
N ALA A 146 -18.06 -11.00 2.50
CA ALA A 146 -18.44 -10.49 3.81
C ALA A 146 -17.44 -10.95 4.88
N LEU A 147 -16.91 -10.00 5.64
CA LEU A 147 -16.07 -10.28 6.81
C LEU A 147 -16.92 -10.33 8.07
N ASP A 148 -16.54 -11.18 9.02
CA ASP A 148 -17.25 -11.36 10.30
C ASP A 148 -16.55 -10.57 11.44
N GLY A 149 -15.82 -9.50 11.08
CA GLY A 149 -14.93 -8.76 11.97
C GLY A 149 -15.43 -7.37 12.34
N LEU A 150 -14.47 -6.46 12.52
CA LEU A 150 -14.72 -5.06 12.84
C LEU A 150 -15.59 -4.40 11.76
N ASN A 151 -16.61 -3.70 12.22
CA ASN A 151 -17.57 -2.99 11.39
C ASN A 151 -17.78 -1.57 11.94
N ASN A 152 -18.07 -0.61 11.06
CA ASN A 152 -18.51 0.71 11.51
C ASN A 152 -19.98 0.66 12.02
N SER A 153 -20.51 1.81 12.46
CA SER A 153 -21.90 1.90 12.95
C SER A 153 -22.99 1.60 11.91
N GLN A 154 -22.63 1.50 10.63
CA GLN A 154 -23.53 1.19 9.51
C GLN A 154 -23.37 -0.26 9.01
N GLY A 155 -22.48 -1.05 9.61
CA GLY A 155 -22.21 -2.43 9.19
C GLY A 155 -21.28 -2.54 7.98
N ASN A 156 -20.49 -1.50 7.70
CA ASN A 156 -19.45 -1.54 6.68
C ASN A 156 -18.15 -2.11 7.26
N ASP A 157 -17.48 -2.94 6.47
CA ASP A 157 -16.27 -3.65 6.88
C ASP A 157 -15.09 -2.70 7.16
N LEU A 158 -14.38 -3.00 8.24
CA LEU A 158 -13.17 -2.31 8.68
C LEU A 158 -12.04 -3.31 8.91
N VAL A 159 -10.87 -3.01 8.33
CA VAL A 159 -9.64 -3.75 8.62
C VAL A 159 -8.58 -2.83 9.20
N GLN A 160 -8.05 -3.24 10.35
CA GLN A 160 -7.10 -2.47 11.13
C GLN A 160 -5.82 -3.25 11.44
N LEU A 161 -4.71 -2.53 11.41
CA LEU A 161 -3.42 -2.99 11.93
C LEU A 161 -2.83 -1.95 12.88
N ASP A 162 -2.70 -2.36 14.14
CA ASP A 162 -2.00 -1.62 15.18
C ASP A 162 -0.61 -2.19 15.41
N LEU A 163 0.39 -1.33 15.35
CA LEU A 163 1.76 -1.65 15.69
C LEU A 163 2.29 -0.65 16.72
N ARG A 164 2.84 -1.14 17.82
CA ARG A 164 3.65 -0.35 18.75
C ARG A 164 5.12 -0.66 18.47
N LEU A 165 5.88 0.38 18.15
CA LEU A 165 7.25 0.28 17.66
C LEU A 165 8.19 1.14 18.50
N VAL A 166 9.44 0.69 18.63
CA VAL A 166 10.57 1.52 19.09
C VAL A 166 11.27 2.11 17.88
N ALA A 167 11.22 3.43 17.73
CA ALA A 167 11.96 4.10 16.68
C ALA A 167 13.48 3.90 16.86
N PRO A 168 14.24 3.63 15.77
CA PRO A 168 15.70 3.66 15.79
C PRO A 168 16.23 4.99 16.34
N ALA A 169 17.40 4.97 16.99
CA ALA A 169 17.94 6.15 17.69
C ALA A 169 18.14 7.36 16.75
N ASN A 170 18.42 7.12 15.47
CA ASN A 170 18.64 8.09 14.41
C ASN A 170 17.40 8.37 13.54
N ALA A 171 16.28 7.69 13.77
CA ALA A 171 15.04 7.93 13.02
C ALA A 171 14.30 9.15 13.57
N ASN A 172 13.84 10.02 12.66
CA ASN A 172 13.02 11.19 13.00
C ASN A 172 11.66 11.18 12.28
N CYS A 173 11.46 10.27 11.34
CA CYS A 173 10.21 10.08 10.61
C CYS A 173 9.87 8.60 10.56
N ALA A 174 8.58 8.29 10.50
CA ALA A 174 8.06 7.01 10.06
C ALA A 174 7.52 7.19 8.63
N SER A 175 7.81 6.25 7.74
CA SER A 175 7.26 6.24 6.39
C SER A 175 7.06 4.81 5.92
N PHE A 176 6.05 4.63 5.10
CA PHE A 176 5.83 3.38 4.40
C PHE A 176 5.31 3.68 3.00
N ASP A 177 5.62 2.79 2.07
CA ASP A 177 5.10 2.80 0.73
C ASP A 177 3.79 2.02 0.68
N PHE A 178 2.83 2.52 -0.09
CA PHE A 178 1.55 1.87 -0.29
C PHE A 178 0.97 2.04 -1.68
N ALA A 179 0.12 1.10 -2.06
CA ALA A 179 -0.75 1.20 -3.23
C ALA A 179 -2.19 0.85 -2.81
N PHE A 180 -3.15 1.62 -3.33
CA PHE A 180 -4.58 1.49 -3.04
C PHE A 180 -5.28 0.90 -4.25
N PHE A 181 -6.05 -0.16 -4.04
CA PHE A 181 -6.83 -0.84 -5.08
C PHE A 181 -8.28 -0.91 -4.67
N SER A 182 -9.20 -0.79 -5.62
CA SER A 182 -10.62 -0.94 -5.35
C SER A 182 -11.38 -1.45 -6.58
N GLU A 183 -12.42 -2.24 -6.33
CA GLU A 183 -13.48 -2.63 -7.27
C GLU A 183 -14.47 -1.47 -7.55
N GLU A 184 -14.34 -0.34 -6.84
CA GLU A 184 -15.24 0.79 -7.00
C GLU A 184 -14.84 1.71 -8.18
N PHE A 185 -13.74 1.41 -8.86
CA PHE A 185 -13.23 2.23 -9.97
C PHE A 185 -13.59 1.66 -11.34
N PRO A 186 -13.94 2.50 -12.32
CA PRO A 186 -14.28 3.93 -12.21
C PRO A 186 -15.75 4.19 -11.81
N GLU A 187 -16.59 3.16 -11.72
CA GLU A 187 -18.06 3.24 -11.72
C GLU A 187 -18.63 4.05 -10.55
N TYR A 188 -17.95 4.03 -9.40
CA TYR A 188 -18.46 4.61 -8.15
C TYR A 188 -17.72 5.88 -7.74
N VAL A 189 -16.82 6.40 -8.57
CA VAL A 189 -16.17 7.69 -8.35
C VAL A 189 -17.22 8.81 -8.33
N GLY A 190 -17.20 9.60 -7.25
CA GLY A 190 -18.16 10.67 -6.98
C GLY A 190 -19.49 10.19 -6.38
N SER A 191 -19.62 8.90 -6.07
CA SER A 191 -20.81 8.34 -5.45
C SER A 191 -20.73 8.31 -3.91
N LEU A 192 -21.76 7.76 -3.27
CA LEU A 192 -21.77 7.51 -1.83
C LEU A 192 -20.89 6.30 -1.43
N PHE A 193 -20.57 5.43 -2.38
CA PHE A 193 -19.60 4.36 -2.17
C PHE A 193 -18.20 4.97 -2.14
N ASN A 194 -17.41 4.64 -1.12
CA ASN A 194 -16.13 5.32 -0.91
C ASN A 194 -15.15 4.52 -0.06
N ASP A 195 -14.51 3.53 -0.68
CA ASP A 195 -13.35 2.87 -0.09
C ASP A 195 -12.29 3.92 0.28
N THR A 196 -11.74 3.79 1.49
CA THR A 196 -10.89 4.79 2.14
C THR A 196 -9.75 4.10 2.92
N PHE A 197 -8.55 4.64 2.81
CA PHE A 197 -7.39 4.24 3.59
C PHE A 197 -6.86 5.40 4.43
N THR A 198 -6.48 5.10 5.66
CA THR A 198 -5.82 6.03 6.58
C THR A 198 -4.65 5.36 7.31
N ALA A 199 -3.66 6.16 7.65
CA ALA A 199 -2.54 5.77 8.47
C ALA A 199 -2.23 6.85 9.48
N GLU A 200 -2.33 6.52 10.77
CA GLU A 200 -2.22 7.44 11.88
C GLU A 200 -1.02 7.11 12.75
N LEU A 201 -0.29 8.16 13.18
CA LEU A 201 0.86 8.05 14.07
C LEU A 201 0.56 8.67 15.44
N GLY A 202 0.96 7.98 16.51
CA GLY A 202 0.75 8.43 17.89
C GLY A 202 -0.57 7.97 18.51
N GLY A 203 -1.31 7.08 17.84
CA GLY A 203 -2.64 6.62 18.24
C GLY A 203 -3.64 6.76 17.10
N THR A 204 -4.93 6.77 17.42
CA THR A 204 -6.01 7.02 16.48
C THR A 204 -7.07 7.92 17.12
N ASN A 205 -7.55 8.89 16.35
CA ASN A 205 -8.77 9.64 16.65
C ASN A 205 -9.75 9.48 15.48
N LEU A 206 -9.70 8.34 14.78
CA LEU A 206 -10.54 8.04 13.64
C LEU A 206 -12.01 8.05 14.05
N THR A 207 -12.80 8.84 13.33
CA THR A 207 -14.26 8.78 13.41
C THR A 207 -14.83 8.57 12.02
N ILE A 208 -15.76 7.62 11.92
CA ILE A 208 -16.48 7.30 10.69
C ILE A 208 -17.96 7.55 10.95
N SER A 209 -18.55 8.47 10.19
CA SER A 209 -19.96 8.83 10.29
C SER A 209 -20.55 8.91 8.90
N GLY A 210 -21.37 7.92 8.52
CA GLY A 210 -21.78 7.82 7.14
C GLY A 210 -20.58 7.45 6.25
N THR A 211 -20.49 8.15 5.13
CA THR A 211 -19.38 8.07 4.17
C THR A 211 -18.22 8.99 4.54
N GLN A 212 -18.35 9.76 5.63
CA GLN A 212 -17.33 10.71 6.06
C GLN A 212 -16.31 10.04 6.97
N VAL A 213 -15.06 10.07 6.55
CA VAL A 213 -13.89 9.62 7.32
C VAL A 213 -13.14 10.84 7.83
N ILE A 214 -13.02 10.96 9.15
CA ILE A 214 -12.22 12.01 9.81
C ILE A 214 -11.10 11.31 10.57
N ALA A 215 -9.86 11.52 10.13
CA ALA A 215 -8.66 10.92 10.73
C ALA A 215 -7.62 12.03 11.00
N PRO A 216 -7.72 12.73 12.15
CA PRO A 216 -6.89 13.91 12.44
C PRO A 216 -5.39 13.63 12.53
N LEU A 217 -5.01 12.38 12.81
CA LEU A 217 -3.62 11.96 12.91
C LEU A 217 -3.11 11.30 11.61
N ASN A 218 -3.92 11.34 10.55
CA ASN A 218 -3.58 10.71 9.27
C ASN A 218 -2.37 11.40 8.63
N PHE A 219 -1.47 10.60 8.07
CA PHE A 219 -0.34 11.07 7.28
C PHE A 219 -0.25 10.42 5.89
N ALA A 220 -1.18 9.51 5.56
CA ALA A 220 -1.31 8.97 4.22
C ALA A 220 -2.25 9.85 3.37
N PHE A 221 -1.69 10.65 2.47
CA PHE A 221 -2.44 11.54 1.61
C PHE A 221 -2.08 11.34 0.14
N ASP A 222 -3.01 11.74 -0.74
CA ASP A 222 -2.74 11.86 -2.16
C ASP A 222 -1.91 13.13 -2.48
N VAL A 223 -1.57 13.35 -3.75
CA VAL A 223 -0.75 14.52 -4.16
C VAL A 223 -1.45 15.86 -3.96
N ALA A 224 -2.78 15.88 -3.81
CA ALA A 224 -3.57 17.06 -3.51
C ALA A 224 -3.83 17.22 -2.00
N ASN A 225 -3.12 16.47 -1.16
CA ASN A 225 -3.27 16.44 0.29
C ASN A 225 -4.70 16.06 0.75
N LYS A 226 -5.33 15.13 0.02
CA LYS A 226 -6.62 14.52 0.36
C LYS A 226 -6.39 13.14 0.95
N ILE A 227 -7.31 12.70 1.81
CA ILE A 227 -7.36 11.31 2.28
C ILE A 227 -7.35 10.38 1.06
N ILE A 228 -6.74 9.20 1.19
CA ILE A 228 -6.76 8.19 0.14
C ILE A 228 -8.16 7.56 0.12
N SER A 229 -8.95 7.88 -0.90
CA SER A 229 -10.25 7.25 -1.10
C SER A 229 -10.63 7.19 -2.58
N VAL A 230 -11.61 6.37 -2.93
CA VAL A 230 -12.15 6.27 -4.30
C VAL A 230 -12.54 7.65 -4.85
N ASN A 231 -13.11 8.51 -4.00
CA ASN A 231 -13.57 9.84 -4.42
C ASN A 231 -12.47 10.89 -4.54
N THR A 232 -11.27 10.65 -4.02
CA THR A 232 -10.25 11.69 -3.86
C THR A 232 -8.90 11.33 -4.47
N VAL A 233 -8.61 10.04 -4.67
CA VAL A 233 -7.29 9.61 -5.07
C VAL A 233 -7.04 9.85 -6.55
N SER A 234 -5.80 10.21 -6.87
CA SER A 234 -5.36 10.56 -8.23
C SER A 234 -4.45 9.50 -8.84
N GLY A 235 -4.38 9.47 -10.18
CA GLY A 235 -3.48 8.59 -10.93
C GLY A 235 -3.95 7.14 -11.04
N VAL A 236 -5.25 6.87 -10.84
CA VAL A 236 -5.82 5.53 -10.93
C VAL A 236 -5.64 4.98 -12.35
N SER A 237 -5.24 3.71 -12.46
CA SER A 237 -4.96 3.04 -13.74
C SER A 237 -5.49 1.61 -13.76
N ALA A 238 -5.77 1.11 -14.97
CA ALA A 238 -6.13 -0.26 -15.32
C ALA A 238 -5.35 -0.70 -16.59
N PRO A 239 -5.15 -2.00 -16.85
CA PRO A 239 -5.53 -3.14 -16.01
C PRO A 239 -4.64 -3.25 -14.76
N THR A 240 -5.19 -3.81 -13.69
CA THR A 240 -4.50 -3.95 -12.40
C THR A 240 -3.69 -5.25 -12.30
N ASN A 241 -4.01 -6.28 -13.09
CA ASN A 241 -3.51 -7.65 -12.93
C ASN A 241 -3.76 -8.21 -11.51
N THR A 242 -4.92 -7.86 -10.98
CA THR A 242 -5.46 -8.26 -9.67
C THR A 242 -6.97 -8.44 -9.83
N THR A 243 -7.67 -8.78 -8.75
CA THR A 243 -9.14 -8.81 -8.79
C THR A 243 -9.74 -7.42 -8.97
N TYR A 244 -9.01 -6.37 -8.56
CA TYR A 244 -9.49 -4.98 -8.48
C TYR A 244 -9.64 -4.30 -9.84
N ASP A 245 -10.65 -3.48 -10.02
CA ASP A 245 -10.84 -2.68 -11.24
C ASP A 245 -9.86 -1.51 -11.40
N GLY A 246 -9.43 -0.88 -10.30
CA GLY A 246 -8.50 0.25 -10.33
C GLY A 246 -7.41 0.19 -9.27
N LYS A 247 -6.24 0.74 -9.59
CA LYS A 247 -5.12 0.90 -8.65
C LYS A 247 -4.46 2.27 -8.73
N THR A 248 -3.91 2.75 -7.63
CA THR A 248 -3.04 3.93 -7.61
C THR A 248 -1.61 3.59 -8.00
N PRO A 249 -0.77 4.58 -8.37
CA PRO A 249 0.68 4.42 -8.34
C PRO A 249 1.14 4.15 -6.90
N LEU A 250 2.38 3.70 -6.74
CA LEU A 250 3.01 3.62 -5.42
C LEU A 250 3.07 5.02 -4.79
N ARG A 251 2.64 5.12 -3.53
CA ARG A 251 2.62 6.33 -2.72
C ARG A 251 3.47 6.14 -1.49
N SER A 252 4.00 7.22 -0.93
CA SER A 252 4.73 7.21 0.34
C SER A 252 4.30 8.42 1.17
N GLY A 253 4.13 8.25 2.47
CA GLY A 253 3.75 9.31 3.40
C GLY A 253 4.70 9.36 4.60
N PRO A 254 5.55 10.39 4.76
CA PRO A 254 6.36 10.55 5.94
C PRO A 254 5.59 11.27 7.08
N ALA A 255 5.68 10.74 8.30
CA ALA A 255 5.20 11.39 9.52
C ALA A 255 6.35 11.65 10.50
N PRO A 256 6.48 12.87 11.04
CA PRO A 256 7.47 13.16 12.08
C PRO A 256 7.21 12.33 13.34
N ILE A 257 8.26 11.74 13.90
CA ILE A 257 8.19 11.05 15.18
C ILE A 257 8.54 12.04 16.28
N VAL A 258 7.56 12.38 17.12
CA VAL A 258 7.78 13.28 18.26
C VAL A 258 8.48 12.52 19.37
N ARG A 259 9.67 12.99 19.77
CA ARG A 259 10.36 12.46 20.95
C ARG A 259 9.77 13.12 22.19
N THR A 260 9.00 12.37 22.98
CA THR A 260 8.61 12.83 24.31
C THR A 260 9.88 12.99 25.18
N PRO A 261 10.06 14.13 25.88
CA PRO A 261 11.22 14.41 26.70
C PRO A 261 11.44 13.38 27.82
#